data_AF-A0A0N4Y816-F1
#
_entry.id   AF-A0A0N4Y816-F1
#
_cell.length_a   1.000
_cell.length_b   1.000
_cell.length_c   1.000
_cell.angle_alpha   90.00
_cell.angle_beta   90.00
_cell.angle_gamma   90.00
#
_symmetry.space_group_name_H-M   'P 1'
#
loop_
_entity.id
_entity.type
_entity.pdbx_description
1 polymer ?
#
loop_
_entity_poly.entity_id
_entity_poly.type
_entity_poly.pdbx_seq_one_letter_code
_entity_poly.pdbx_strand_id
1 'polypeptide(L)'
;MNDYLFRVELVQAKSHQEARLTHCTNGVVIKASTKEKTISDQLYSNSDTCASMNLARILATRCLQAGIHYVMPDCTDEQLKNSRHQAEFFNVLNNDGLEMKEPKALEQLYETDRSMTWQRYSSMTTRQEKLDEL
;
A
#
# COMPACT_ATOMS: atom_id res chain seq x y z
N MET A 1 10.67 -7.28 8.79
CA MET A 1 9.86 -6.06 8.98
C MET A 1 8.95 -5.99 7.76
N ASN A 2 7.65 -5.71 7.91
CA ASN A 2 6.78 -5.59 6.74
C ASN A 2 7.10 -4.28 6.02
N ASP A 3 7.30 -4.33 4.71
CA ASP A 3 7.73 -3.19 3.90
C ASP A 3 6.59 -2.18 3.61
N TYR A 4 5.38 -2.42 4.11
CA TYR A 4 4.20 -1.57 3.94
C TYR A 4 3.24 -1.69 5.13
N LEU A 5 2.35 -0.71 5.29
CA LEU A 5 1.19 -0.74 6.18
C LEU A 5 -0.07 -1.20 5.43
N PHE A 6 -0.34 -0.59 4.29
CA PHE A 6 -1.50 -0.88 3.44
C PHE A 6 -1.09 -1.06 1.99
N ARG A 7 -1.61 -2.12 1.38
CA ARG A 7 -1.31 -2.46 -0.01
C ARG A 7 -2.58 -2.65 -0.82
N VAL A 8 -2.63 -2.08 -2.02
CA VAL A 8 -3.76 -2.20 -2.93
C VAL A 8 -3.42 -3.10 -4.10
N GLU A 9 -4.30 -4.06 -4.39
CA GLU A 9 -4.21 -4.95 -5.54
C GLU A 9 -5.50 -4.94 -6.38
N LEU A 10 -5.36 -5.11 -7.69
CA LEU A 10 -6.47 -5.48 -8.59
C LEU A 10 -6.30 -6.94 -9.01
N VAL A 11 -7.19 -7.78 -8.50
CA VAL A 11 -7.26 -9.21 -8.81
C VAL A 11 -8.24 -9.42 -9.96
N GLN A 12 -7.73 -9.95 -11.07
CA GLN A 12 -8.52 -10.22 -12.27
C GLN A 12 -8.77 -11.72 -12.40
N ALA A 13 -10.04 -12.11 -12.42
CA ALA A 13 -10.47 -13.46 -12.77
C ALA A 13 -11.14 -13.45 -14.15
N LYS A 14 -11.45 -14.64 -14.68
CA LYS A 14 -12.01 -14.79 -16.04
C LYS A 14 -13.31 -14.01 -16.28
N SER A 15 -14.18 -13.88 -15.27
CA SER A 15 -15.49 -13.26 -15.39
C SER A 15 -15.75 -12.10 -14.41
N HIS A 16 -14.84 -11.86 -13.47
CA HIS A 16 -15.00 -10.85 -12.43
C HIS A 16 -13.65 -10.24 -12.08
N GLN A 17 -13.71 -9.05 -11.49
CA GLN A 17 -12.57 -8.33 -10.97
C GLN A 17 -12.83 -7.97 -9.50
N GLU A 18 -11.76 -7.84 -8.75
CA GLU A 18 -11.81 -7.50 -7.35
C GLU A 18 -10.64 -6.57 -7.01
N ALA A 19 -10.96 -5.42 -6.44
CA ALA A 19 -10.02 -4.47 -5.90
C ALA A 19 -9.94 -4.69 -4.38
N ARG A 20 -8.73 -4.84 -3.83
CA ARG A 20 -8.53 -5.15 -2.42
C ARG A 20 -7.50 -4.23 -1.80
N LEU A 21 -7.77 -3.85 -0.56
CA LEU A 21 -6.84 -3.20 0.35
C LEU A 21 -6.45 -4.20 1.44
N THR A 22 -5.16 -4.51 1.52
CA THR A 22 -4.60 -5.46 2.47
C THR A 22 -3.74 -4.72 3.47
N HIS A 23 -4.09 -4.85 4.76
CA HIS A 23 -3.24 -4.42 5.86
C HIS A 23 -2.15 -5.46 6.11
N CYS A 24 -0.94 -5.02 6.42
CA CYS A 24 0.24 -5.87 6.56
C CYS A 24 0.11 -6.97 7.63
N THR A 25 -0.75 -6.78 8.63
CA THR A 25 -1.00 -7.76 9.70
C THR A 25 -2.39 -8.38 9.63
N ASN A 26 -3.40 -7.62 9.20
CA ASN A 26 -4.81 -8.02 9.34
C ASN A 26 -5.39 -8.64 8.06
N GLY A 27 -4.59 -8.73 7.00
CA GLY A 27 -5.07 -9.20 5.70
C GLY A 27 -5.99 -8.17 5.03
N VAL A 28 -6.95 -8.64 4.24
CA VAL A 28 -7.85 -7.78 3.46
C VAL A 28 -8.82 -7.04 4.38
N VAL A 29 -8.70 -5.72 4.44
CA VAL A 29 -9.51 -4.84 5.30
C VAL A 29 -10.65 -4.17 4.53
N ILE A 30 -10.41 -3.78 3.28
CA ILE A 30 -11.42 -3.18 2.40
C ILE A 30 -11.36 -3.91 1.07
N LYS A 31 -12.53 -4.20 0.49
CA LYS A 31 -12.63 -4.82 -0.83
C LYS A 31 -13.74 -4.15 -1.62
N ALA A 32 -13.64 -4.20 -2.95
CA ALA A 32 -14.72 -3.89 -3.88
C ALA A 32 -14.67 -4.92 -5.02
N SER A 33 -15.80 -5.57 -5.33
CA SER A 33 -15.83 -6.61 -6.36
C SER A 33 -16.99 -6.44 -7.33
N THR A 34 -16.77 -6.80 -8.59
CA THR A 34 -17.88 -6.95 -9.56
C THR A 34 -18.78 -8.16 -9.26
N LYS A 35 -18.49 -8.94 -8.22
CA LYS A 35 -19.43 -9.92 -7.64
C LYS A 35 -20.49 -9.26 -6.76
N GLU A 36 -20.26 -8.03 -6.28
CA GLU A 36 -21.27 -7.28 -5.55
C GLU A 36 -22.37 -6.87 -6.52
N LYS A 37 -23.61 -7.29 -6.25
CA LYS A 37 -24.72 -7.09 -7.19
C LYS A 37 -24.99 -5.61 -7.48
N THR A 38 -24.89 -4.77 -6.46
CA THR A 38 -25.03 -3.31 -6.58
C THR A 38 -24.00 -2.69 -7.52
N ILE A 39 -22.80 -3.26 -7.60
CA ILE A 39 -21.75 -2.83 -8.54
C ILE A 39 -22.01 -3.43 -9.92
N SER A 40 -22.24 -4.75 -9.99
CA SER A 40 -22.45 -5.46 -11.25
C SER A 40 -23.64 -4.92 -12.04
N ASP A 41 -24.75 -4.57 -11.38
CA ASP A 41 -25.96 -4.06 -12.04
C ASP A 41 -25.74 -2.67 -12.67
N GLN A 42 -24.66 -1.96 -12.29
CA GLN A 42 -24.29 -0.64 -12.84
C GLN A 42 -23.20 -0.73 -13.93
N LEU A 43 -22.67 -1.92 -14.19
CA LEU A 43 -21.61 -2.15 -15.16
C LEU A 43 -22.15 -2.81 -16.42
N TYR A 44 -21.64 -2.39 -17.58
CA TYR A 44 -21.91 -3.08 -18.83
C TYR A 44 -21.21 -4.45 -18.90
N SER A 45 -19.99 -4.53 -18.36
CA SER A 45 -19.18 -5.74 -18.27
C SER A 45 -18.48 -5.81 -16.92
N ASN A 46 -18.26 -7.02 -16.42
CA ASN A 46 -17.61 -7.28 -15.12
C ASN A 46 -16.09 -7.46 -15.21
N SER A 47 -15.54 -7.42 -16.43
CA SER A 47 -14.14 -7.74 -16.71
C SER A 47 -13.45 -6.77 -17.68
N ASP A 48 -14.14 -5.74 -18.15
CA ASP A 48 -13.54 -4.74 -19.05
C ASP A 48 -12.68 -3.73 -18.26
N THR A 49 -12.07 -2.79 -18.97
CA THR A 49 -11.26 -1.72 -18.35
C THR A 49 -12.13 -0.74 -17.55
N CYS A 50 -13.36 -0.52 -17.99
CA CYS A 50 -14.32 0.34 -17.30
C CYS A 50 -14.69 -0.22 -15.92
N ALA A 51 -14.86 -1.54 -15.81
CA ALA A 51 -15.04 -2.23 -14.53
C ALA A 51 -13.86 -1.97 -13.59
N SER A 52 -12.62 -2.08 -14.09
CA SER A 52 -11.43 -1.80 -13.29
C SER A 52 -11.43 -0.35 -12.79
N MET A 53 -11.68 0.62 -13.67
CA MET A 53 -11.76 2.04 -13.30
C MET A 53 -12.85 2.31 -12.26
N ASN A 54 -14.05 1.74 -12.43
CA ASN A 54 -15.14 1.95 -11.48
C ASN A 54 -14.88 1.27 -10.13
N LEU A 55 -14.23 0.10 -10.13
CA LEU A 55 -13.76 -0.52 -8.89
C LEU A 55 -12.73 0.35 -8.17
N ALA A 56 -11.81 0.99 -8.89
CA ALA A 56 -10.87 1.95 -8.31
C ALA A 56 -11.60 3.10 -7.60
N ARG A 57 -12.59 3.71 -8.24
CA ARG A 57 -13.39 4.80 -7.64
C ARG A 57 -14.09 4.39 -6.35
N ILE A 58 -14.71 3.21 -6.38
CA ILE A 58 -15.42 2.66 -5.22
C ILE A 58 -14.42 2.34 -4.10
N LEU A 59 -13.27 1.75 -4.43
CA LEU A 59 -12.25 1.44 -3.45
C LEU A 59 -11.68 2.72 -2.82
N ALA A 60 -11.32 3.72 -3.64
CA ALA A 60 -10.85 5.02 -3.17
C ALA A 60 -11.85 5.67 -2.21
N THR A 61 -13.14 5.71 -2.60
CA THR A 61 -14.20 6.24 -1.75
C THR A 61 -14.29 5.51 -0.41
N ARG A 62 -14.25 4.16 -0.43
CA ARG A 62 -14.30 3.34 0.80
C ARG A 62 -13.07 3.59 1.69
N CYS A 63 -11.88 3.69 1.10
CA CYS A 63 -10.64 3.99 1.82
C CYS A 63 -10.68 5.37 2.48
N LEU A 64 -11.07 6.41 1.73
CA LEU A 64 -11.14 7.78 2.25
C LEU A 64 -12.19 7.90 3.37
N GLN A 65 -13.35 7.26 3.22
CA GLN A 65 -14.37 7.19 4.28
C GLN A 65 -13.88 6.48 5.54
N ALA A 66 -12.94 5.53 5.40
CA ALA A 66 -12.29 4.85 6.52
C ALA A 66 -11.07 5.62 7.09
N GLY A 67 -10.72 6.78 6.53
CA GLY A 67 -9.56 7.57 6.94
C GLY A 67 -8.22 7.04 6.41
N ILE A 68 -8.23 6.21 5.36
CA ILE A 68 -7.02 5.65 4.73
C ILE A 68 -6.68 6.49 3.50
N HIS A 69 -5.54 7.17 3.54
CA HIS A 69 -5.08 8.09 2.48
C HIS A 69 -3.84 7.59 1.73
N TYR A 70 -3.00 6.78 2.39
CA TYR A 70 -1.72 6.30 1.84
C TYR A 70 -1.78 4.79 1.65
N VAL A 71 -1.38 4.33 0.47
CA VAL A 71 -1.38 2.91 0.11
C VAL A 71 -0.20 2.60 -0.81
N MET A 72 0.30 1.37 -0.78
CA MET A 72 1.31 0.89 -1.73
C MET A 72 0.66 0.06 -2.84
N PRO A 73 1.03 0.23 -4.12
CA PRO A 73 0.52 -0.61 -5.20
C PRO A 73 1.17 -2.00 -5.17
N ASP A 74 0.36 -3.07 -5.26
CA ASP A 74 0.83 -4.45 -5.46
C ASP A 74 0.97 -4.78 -6.95
N CYS A 75 1.84 -4.03 -7.63
CA CYS A 75 2.02 -4.17 -9.06
C CYS A 75 3.47 -3.87 -9.42
N THR A 76 4.05 -4.69 -10.29
CA THR A 76 5.38 -4.43 -10.86
C THR A 76 5.25 -3.42 -12.01
N ASP A 77 6.26 -2.59 -12.24
CA ASP A 77 6.28 -1.63 -13.36
C ASP A 77 6.00 -2.28 -14.73
N GLU A 78 6.42 -3.52 -14.92
CA GLU A 78 6.13 -4.31 -16.12
C GLU A 78 4.65 -4.63 -16.26
N GLN A 79 3.98 -5.01 -15.17
CA GLN A 79 2.55 -5.31 -15.16
C GLN A 79 1.73 -4.05 -15.45
N LEU A 80 2.17 -2.90 -14.95
CA LEU A 80 1.54 -1.62 -15.22
C LEU A 80 1.64 -1.23 -16.69
N LYS A 81 2.77 -1.51 -17.35
CA LYS A 81 2.97 -1.25 -18.79
C LYS A 81 2.20 -2.24 -19.67
N ASN A 82 2.15 -3.51 -19.27
CA ASN A 82 1.57 -4.58 -20.07
C ASN A 82 0.03 -4.65 -19.96
N SER A 83 -0.55 -4.20 -18.84
CA SER A 83 -1.98 -4.31 -18.59
C SER A 83 -2.65 -2.94 -18.51
N ARG A 84 -3.51 -2.65 -19.50
CA ARG A 84 -4.35 -1.44 -19.49
C ARG A 84 -5.29 -1.39 -18.29
N HIS A 85 -5.77 -2.54 -17.81
CA HIS A 85 -6.62 -2.63 -16.62
C HIS A 85 -5.88 -2.14 -15.37
N GLN A 86 -4.65 -2.62 -15.16
CA GLN A 86 -3.82 -2.18 -14.03
C GLN A 86 -3.48 -0.69 -14.14
N ALA A 87 -3.05 -0.24 -15.32
CA ALA A 87 -2.66 1.15 -15.57
C ALA A 87 -3.79 2.12 -15.23
N GLU A 88 -4.98 1.90 -15.79
CA GLU A 88 -6.13 2.78 -15.56
C GLU A 88 -6.66 2.68 -14.12
N PHE A 89 -6.61 1.50 -13.52
CA PHE A 89 -7.01 1.30 -12.13
C PHE A 89 -6.19 2.16 -11.16
N PHE A 90 -4.85 2.09 -11.24
CA PHE A 90 -3.99 2.88 -10.36
C PHE A 90 -4.01 4.38 -10.69
N ASN A 91 -4.17 4.74 -11.96
CA ASN A 91 -4.36 6.13 -12.38
C ASN A 91 -5.61 6.73 -11.72
N VAL A 92 -6.75 6.02 -11.78
CA VAL A 92 -8.00 6.47 -11.16
C VAL A 92 -7.89 6.56 -9.65
N LEU A 93 -7.26 5.60 -8.97
CA LEU A 93 -7.07 5.69 -7.52
C LEU A 93 -6.28 6.94 -7.11
N ASN A 94 -5.23 7.28 -7.87
CA ASN A 94 -4.43 8.48 -7.63
C ASN A 94 -5.25 9.76 -7.86
N ASN A 95 -6.01 9.81 -8.97
CA ASN A 95 -6.87 10.96 -9.28
C ASN A 95 -8.00 11.16 -8.26
N ASP A 96 -8.50 10.08 -7.67
CA ASP A 96 -9.55 10.10 -6.64
C ASP A 96 -9.01 10.38 -5.23
N GLY A 97 -7.71 10.67 -5.08
CA GLY A 97 -7.11 11.20 -3.86
C GLY A 97 -6.41 10.18 -2.95
N LEU A 98 -6.15 8.96 -3.42
CA LEU A 98 -5.26 8.02 -2.73
C LEU A 98 -3.81 8.21 -3.17
N GLU A 99 -2.92 8.44 -2.21
CA GLU A 99 -1.50 8.55 -2.47
C GLU A 99 -0.84 7.17 -2.48
N MET A 100 -0.15 6.85 -3.59
CA MET A 100 0.49 5.55 -3.84
C MET A 100 1.83 5.34 -3.14
N LYS A 101 2.13 6.18 -2.14
CA LYS A 101 3.39 6.16 -1.42
C LYS A 101 3.12 6.37 0.06
N GLU A 102 3.59 5.43 0.87
CA GLU A 102 3.54 5.58 2.31
C GLU A 102 4.54 6.64 2.80
N PRO A 103 4.18 7.40 3.85
CA PRO A 103 5.10 8.34 4.48
C PRO A 103 6.28 7.58 5.12
N LYS A 104 7.46 8.19 5.11
CA LYS A 104 8.63 7.61 5.79
C LYS A 104 8.30 7.47 7.27
N ALA A 105 8.57 6.29 7.83
CA ALA A 105 8.51 6.08 9.27
C ALA A 105 9.41 7.11 9.96
N LEU A 106 8.88 7.76 10.99
CA LEU A 106 9.68 8.63 11.85
C LEU A 106 10.69 7.76 12.59
N GLU A 107 11.94 8.20 12.56
CA GLU A 107 12.99 7.55 13.32
C GLU A 107 12.70 7.72 14.81
N GLN A 108 12.85 6.62 15.55
CA GLN A 108 12.72 6.65 17.00
C GLN A 108 13.92 7.41 17.55
N LEU A 109 13.68 8.65 17.99
CA LEU A 109 14.64 9.48 18.69
C LEU A 109 14.33 9.45 20.18
N TYR A 110 15.33 9.71 21.01
CA TYR A 110 15.16 9.84 22.46
C TYR A 110 14.06 10.85 22.84
N GLU A 111 13.94 11.95 22.09
CA GLU A 111 12.90 12.96 22.32
C GLU A 111 11.49 12.41 22.12
N THR A 112 11.34 11.44 21.21
CA THR A 112 10.08 10.81 20.81
C THR A 112 9.78 9.57 21.66
N ASP A 113 10.81 8.84 22.12
CA ASP A 113 10.69 7.64 22.93
C ASP A 113 11.55 7.71 24.20
N ARG A 114 10.89 7.94 25.35
CA ARG A 114 11.54 8.01 26.66
C ARG A 114 12.04 6.66 27.17
N SER A 115 11.62 5.55 26.56
CA SER A 115 12.11 4.21 26.89
C SER A 115 13.46 3.92 26.23
N MET A 116 13.86 4.69 25.20
CA MET A 116 15.22 4.63 24.69
C MET A 116 16.18 5.16 25.75
N THR A 117 16.98 4.27 26.32
CA THR A 117 18.11 4.68 27.17
C THR A 117 19.15 5.39 26.31
N TRP A 118 19.62 6.54 26.78
CA TRP A 118 20.66 7.35 26.14
C TRP A 118 21.86 6.46 25.73
N GLN A 119 22.07 6.23 24.43
CA GLN A 119 23.33 5.60 23.97
C GLN A 119 24.44 6.63 24.13
N ARG A 120 25.37 6.35 25.05
CA ARG A 120 26.36 7.31 25.53
C ARG A 120 27.49 7.50 24.53
N TYR A 121 27.24 8.28 23.48
CA TYR A 121 28.14 8.56 22.34
C TYR A 121 28.58 7.29 21.59
N SER A 122 29.10 7.45 20.36
CA SER A 122 29.90 6.37 19.79
C SER A 122 31.10 6.16 20.71
N SER A 123 31.32 4.94 21.19
CA SER A 123 32.56 4.59 21.85
C SER A 123 33.68 4.78 20.83
N MET A 124 34.40 5.90 20.92
CA MET A 124 35.63 6.05 20.15
C MET A 124 36.57 4.98 20.69
N THR A 125 36.97 4.03 19.84
CA THR A 125 37.96 3.02 20.20
C THR A 125 39.18 3.72 20.76
N THR A 126 39.41 3.55 22.06
CA THR A 126 40.53 4.22 22.71
C THR A 126 41.80 3.44 22.34
N ARG A 127 42.95 4.11 22.28
CA ARG A 127 44.23 3.47 21.92
C ARG A 127 44.54 2.22 22.76
N GLN A 128 44.01 2.13 23.99
CA GLN A 128 44.12 0.93 24.84
C GLN A 128 43.39 -0.31 24.31
N GLU A 129 42.31 -0.18 23.54
CA GLU A 129 41.52 -1.32 23.04
C GLU A 129 42.17 -1.97 21.80
N LYS A 130 43.17 -1.33 21.19
CA LYS A 130 43.98 -1.86 20.07
C LYS A 130 45.23 -2.63 20.53
N LEU A 131 45.37 -2.94 21.82
CA LEU A 131 46.54 -3.65 22.35
C LEU A 131 46.54 -5.16 22.07
N ASP A 132 45.43 -5.71 21.59
CA ASP A 132 45.31 -7.14 21.25
C ASP A 132 45.87 -7.50 19.87
N GLU A 133 46.40 -6.53 19.11
CA GLU A 133 47.03 -6.73 17.78
C GLU A 133 48.58 -6.74 17.82
N LEU A 134 49.21 -6.94 18.98
CA LEU A 134 50.68 -7.00 19.14
C LEU A 134 51.19 -8.38 19.57
#